data_AF-A0A353M6L3-F1
#
_entry.id   AF-A0A353M6L3-F1
#
_cell.length_a   1.000
_cell.length_b   1.000
_cell.length_c   1.000
_cell.angle_alpha   90.00
_cell.angle_beta   90.00
_cell.angle_gamma   90.00
#
_symmetry.space_group_name_H-M   'P 1'
#
loop_
_entity.id
_entity.type
_entity.pdbx_description
1 polymer ?
#
loop_
_entity_poly.entity_id
_entity_poly.type
_entity_poly.pdbx_seq_one_letter_code
_entity_poly.pdbx_strand_id
1 'polypeptide(L)' 'MKSTTKEHKQALQKLIMIGKDKGYLTYAELNDLLPKDLLTQEQIEPIVTILEELDIVVSETVPDADTLVVESGA' A
#
# COMPACT_ATOMS: atom_id res chain seq x y z
N MET A 1 -3.05 -17.42 -17.26
CA MET A 1 -1.86 -16.68 -16.80
C MET A 1 -2.23 -15.21 -16.78
N LYS A 2 -2.49 -14.63 -15.60
CA LYS A 2 -2.86 -13.20 -15.52
C LYS A 2 -1.58 -12.40 -15.84
N SER A 3 -1.53 -11.85 -17.06
CA SER A 3 -0.40 -11.07 -17.58
C SER A 3 -0.09 -9.89 -16.66
N THR A 4 1.09 -9.89 -16.05
CA THR A 4 1.64 -8.73 -15.35
C THR A 4 1.91 -7.63 -16.38
N THR A 5 0.91 -6.79 -16.63
CA THR A 5 1.01 -5.63 -17.53
C THR A 5 2.07 -4.67 -16.99
N LYS A 6 2.82 -4.01 -17.87
CA LYS A 6 3.90 -3.06 -17.51
C LYS A 6 3.50 -2.05 -16.44
N GLU A 7 2.23 -1.66 -16.44
CA GLU A 7 1.60 -0.75 -15.48
C GLU A 7 1.64 -1.28 -14.04
N HIS A 8 1.40 -2.58 -13.81
CA HIS A 8 1.53 -3.20 -12.49
C HIS A 8 2.93 -3.02 -11.91
N LYS A 9 3.95 -3.32 -12.72
CA LYS A 9 5.35 -3.23 -12.29
C LYS A 9 5.74 -1.78 -12.00
N GLN A 10 5.30 -0.85 -12.84
CA GLN A 10 5.57 0.58 -12.65
C GLN A 10 4.86 1.15 -11.42
N ALA A 11 3.59 0.79 -11.19
CA ALA A 11 2.84 1.25 -10.04
C ALA A 11 3.42 0.68 -8.74
N LEU A 12 3.73 -0.62 -8.70
CA LEU A 12 4.35 -1.26 -7.55
C LEU A 12 5.71 -0.63 -7.23
N GLN A 13 6.58 -0.41 -8.23
CA GLN A 13 7.86 0.26 -8.00
C GLN A 13 7.70 1.66 -7.40
N LYS A 14 6.71 2.44 -7.87
CA LYS A 14 6.43 3.77 -7.32
C LYS A 14 5.93 3.70 -5.88
N LEU A 15 4.99 2.80 -5.60
CA LEU A 15 4.46 2.59 -4.25
C LEU A 15 5.58 2.22 -3.29
N ILE A 16 6.42 1.24 -3.64
CA ILE A 16 7.55 0.83 -2.81
C ILE A 16 8.50 2.02 -2.57
N MET A 17 8.79 2.83 -3.59
CA MET A 17 9.71 3.96 -3.45
C MET A 17 9.18 5.02 -2.47
N ILE A 18 7.90 5.38 -2.56
CA ILE A 18 7.27 6.37 -1.68
C ILE A 18 7.04 5.79 -0.29
N GLY A 19 6.51 4.58 -0.23
CA GLY A 19 6.22 3.88 1.02
C GLY A 19 7.48 3.56 1.82
N LYS A 20 8.61 3.27 1.15
CA LYS A 20 9.89 3.07 1.83
C LYS A 20 10.51 4.37 2.36
N ASP A 21 10.26 5.49 1.70
CA ASP A 21 10.72 6.81 2.15
C ASP A 21 9.95 7.26 3.41
N LYS A 22 8.63 7.02 3.42
CA LYS A 22 7.73 7.43 4.52
C LYS A 22 7.53 6.37 5.61
N GLY A 23 7.72 5.09 5.30
CA GLY A 23 7.31 3.93 6.11
C GLY A 23 5.82 3.56 5.98
N TYR A 24 5.03 4.32 5.22
CA TYR A 24 3.60 4.07 5.03
C TYR A 24 3.08 4.63 3.70
N LEU A 25 1.92 4.15 3.28
CA LEU A 25 1.16 4.64 2.14
C LEU A 25 -0.30 4.81 2.51
N THR A 26 -0.94 5.81 1.90
CA THR A 26 -2.38 6.01 2.05
C THR A 26 -3.16 5.38 0.90
N TYR A 27 -4.43 5.00 1.13
CA TYR A 27 -5.31 4.59 0.03
C TYR A 27 -5.46 5.68 -1.04
N ALA A 28 -5.31 6.96 -0.68
CA ALA A 28 -5.26 8.06 -1.65
C ALA A 28 -4.03 7.96 -2.57
N GLU A 29 -2.85 7.67 -2.00
CA GLU A 29 -1.63 7.44 -2.79
C GLU A 29 -1.73 6.17 -3.63
N LEU A 30 -2.31 5.09 -3.10
CA LEU A 30 -2.62 3.92 -3.92
C LEU A 30 -3.55 4.29 -5.08
N ASN A 31 -4.66 5.00 -4.81
CA ASN A 31 -5.62 5.44 -5.83
C ASN A 31 -5.02 6.35 -6.91
N ASP A 32 -4.00 7.16 -6.58
CA ASP A 32 -3.34 8.07 -7.52
C ASP A 32 -2.25 7.37 -8.35
N LEU A 33 -1.54 6.41 -7.74
CA LEU A 33 -0.43 5.69 -8.36
C LEU A 33 -0.86 4.44 -9.11
N LEU A 34 -1.97 3.82 -8.71
CA LEU A 34 -2.54 2.64 -9.34
C LEU A 34 -3.61 3.04 -10.35
N PRO A 35 -3.56 2.51 -11.58
CA PRO A 35 -4.68 2.62 -12.51
C PRO A 35 -5.92 1.91 -11.95
N LYS A 36 -7.09 2.37 -12.37
CA LYS A 36 -8.41 1.90 -11.90
C LYS A 36 -8.62 0.39 -11.97
N ASP A 37 -7.95 -0.26 -12.92
CA ASP A 37 -7.97 -1.72 -13.09
C ASP A 37 -7.33 -2.46 -11.89
N LEU A 38 -6.31 -1.83 -11.27
CA LEU A 38 -5.55 -2.39 -10.15
C LEU A 38 -6.11 -1.99 -8.78
N LEU A 39 -7.07 -1.07 -8.76
CA LEU A 39 -7.83 -0.66 -7.57
C LEU A 39 -8.99 -1.61 -7.26
N THR A 40 -9.07 -2.72 -7.98
CA THR A 40 -10.03 -3.78 -7.70
C THR A 40 -9.54 -4.60 -6.51
N GLN A 41 -10.46 -5.08 -5.67
CA GLN A 41 -10.14 -5.83 -4.45
C GLN A 41 -9.21 -7.03 -4.72
N GLU A 42 -9.43 -7.75 -5.83
CA GLU A 42 -8.57 -8.87 -6.24
C GLU A 42 -7.15 -8.48 -6.68
N GLN A 43 -6.94 -7.23 -7.11
CA GLN A 43 -5.63 -6.75 -7.57
C GLN A 43 -4.90 -5.98 -6.47
N ILE A 44 -5.63 -5.32 -5.57
CA ILE A 44 -5.03 -4.54 -4.47
C ILE A 44 -4.49 -5.45 -3.37
N GLU A 45 -5.13 -6.59 -3.08
CA GLU A 45 -4.66 -7.56 -2.07
C GLU A 45 -3.18 -7.93 -2.22
N PRO A 46 -2.70 -8.45 -3.37
CA PRO A 46 -1.30 -8.82 -3.50
C PRO A 46 -0.36 -7.63 -3.44
N ILE A 47 -0.82 -6.42 -3.77
CA ILE A 47 -0.02 -5.19 -3.68
C ILE A 47 0.18 -4.81 -2.20
N VAL A 48 -0.89 -4.84 -1.40
CA VAL A 48 -0.84 -4.58 0.04
C VAL A 48 0.08 -5.59 0.72
N THR A 49 -0.05 -6.89 0.41
CA THR A 49 0.84 -7.92 0.96
C THR A 49 2.32 -7.63 0.67
N ILE A 50 2.67 -7.26 -0.56
CA ILE A 50 4.07 -6.94 -0.91
C ILE A 50 4.56 -5.70 -0.14
N LEU A 51 3.69 -4.71 0.06
CA LEU A 51 4.03 -3.51 0.83
C LEU A 51 4.26 -3.85 2.30
N GLU A 52 3.38 -4.65 2.91
CA GLU A 52 3.55 -5.14 4.28
C GLU A 52 4.84 -5.95 4.46
N GLU A 53 5.19 -6.82 3.50
CA GLU A 53 6.46 -7.56 3.51
C GLU A 53 7.69 -6.65 3.43
N LEU A 54 7.54 -5.42 2.94
CA LEU A 54 8.58 -4.42 2.82
C LEU A 54 8.59 -3.41 3.98
N ASP A 55 7.83 -3.69 5.05
CA ASP A 55 7.66 -2.81 6.22
C ASP A 55 6.94 -1.49 5.88
N ILE A 56 6.06 -1.52 4.88
CA ILE A 56 5.26 -0.37 4.43
C ILE A 56 3.80 -0.59 4.82
N VAL A 57 3.30 0.23 5.73
CA VAL A 57 1.91 0.13 6.20
C VAL A 57 0.96 0.83 5.23
N VAL A 58 -0.13 0.18 4.83
CA VAL A 58 -1.19 0.79 4.01
C VAL A 58 -2.36 1.18 4.91
N SER A 59 -2.71 2.47 4.94
CA SER A 59 -3.79 3.01 5.78
C SER A 59 -4.76 3.88 4.98
N GLU A 60 -6.05 3.92 5.35
CA GLU A 60 -7.03 4.78 4.67
C GLU A 60 -6.78 6.26 4.90
N THR A 61 -6.23 6.60 6.07
CA THR A 61 -5.83 7.95 6.46
C THR A 61 -4.44 7.88 7.04
N VAL A 62 -3.66 8.97 6.95
CA VAL A 62 -2.34 9.04 7.59
C VAL A 62 -2.55 8.69 9.06
N PRO A 63 -2.01 7.58 9.58
CA PRO A 63 -2.13 7.31 11.00
C PRO A 63 -1.37 8.44 11.68
N ASP A 64 -2.06 9.31 12.40
CA ASP A 64 -1.42 10.25 13.29
C ASP A 64 -0.44 9.44 14.15
N ALA A 65 0.81 9.91 14.22
CA ALA A 65 1.94 9.21 14.83
C ALA A 65 1.74 8.84 16.33
N ASP A 66 0.59 9.19 16.90
CA ASP A 66 0.15 8.95 18.27
C ASP A 66 -0.78 7.73 18.43
N THR A 67 -1.21 7.07 17.34
CA THR A 67 -2.17 5.95 17.42
C THR A 67 -1.51 4.59 17.68
N LEU A 68 -0.36 4.60 18.36
CA LEU A 68 0.19 3.42 19.04
C LEU A 68 -0.43 3.33 20.44
N VAL A 69 -1.77 3.28 20.49
CA VAL A 69 -2.46 3.02 21.75
C VAL A 69 -2.28 1.54 22.04
N VAL A 70 -1.29 1.27 22.89
CA VAL A 70 -1.11 0.04 23.65
C VAL A 70 -2.45 -0.58 24.05
N GLU A 71 -2.93 -1.58 23.31
CA GLU A 71 -3.91 -2.51 23.86
C GLU A 71 -3.15 -3.47 24.78
N SER A 72 -2.74 -2.94 25.93
CA SER A 72 -2.16 -3.69 27.04
C SER A 72 -3.16 -3.69 28.18
N GLY A 73 -3.86 -4.82 28.32
CA GLY A 73 -4.31 -5.35 29.60
C GLY A 73 -5.65 -4.83 30.14
N ALA A 74 -6.67 -5.68 30.02
CA ALA A 74 -7.62 -5.94 31.09
C ALA A 74 -7.70 -7.45 31.31
#